data_AF-A0A6I4ZSP4-F1
#
_entry.id   AF-A0A6I4ZSP4-F1
#
_cell.length_a   1.000
_cell.length_b   1.000
_cell.length_c   1.000
_cell.angle_alpha   90.00
_cell.angle_beta   90.00
_cell.angle_gamma   90.00
#
_symmetry.space_group_name_H-M   'P 1'
#
loop_
_entity.id
_entity.type
_entity.pdbx_description
1 polymer ?
#
loop_
_entity_poly.entity_id
_entity_poly.type
_entity_poly.pdbx_seq_one_letter_code
_entity_poly.pdbx_strand_id
1 'polypeptide(L)'
;TEDSWVWDFGELKRMTKAIADELDHKFVLQLESRMLTIVEGEDDWEISYEDQRYVFPKSDVAALPIDNSTAERLAEWFAVRLRAALTERGATNIKRLTVGIEEMPGQAGWYTAE
;
A
#
# COMPACT_ATOMS: atom_id res chain seq x y z
N THR A 1 -20.01 19.48 -3.61
CA THR A 1 -19.38 20.77 -3.94
C THR A 1 -20.40 21.67 -4.62
N GLU A 2 -20.09 22.94 -4.87
CA GLU A 2 -20.96 23.82 -5.68
C GLU A 2 -21.19 23.23 -7.10
N ASP A 3 -20.22 22.46 -7.61
CA ASP A 3 -20.27 21.74 -8.88
C ASP A 3 -20.98 20.37 -8.82
N SER A 4 -21.64 20.03 -7.71
CA SER A 4 -22.34 18.75 -7.51
C SER A 4 -21.45 17.49 -7.60
N TRP A 5 -20.14 17.61 -7.36
CA TRP A 5 -19.22 16.48 -7.26
C TRP A 5 -18.92 16.12 -5.80
N VAL A 6 -18.52 14.87 -5.58
CA VAL A 6 -17.97 14.42 -4.29
C VAL A 6 -16.50 14.86 -4.19
N TRP A 7 -15.73 14.60 -5.24
CA TRP A 7 -14.32 14.98 -5.41
C TRP A 7 -13.95 14.96 -6.91
N ASP A 8 -12.85 15.62 -7.30
CA ASP A 8 -12.34 15.59 -8.66
C ASP A 8 -11.71 14.22 -9.00
N PHE A 9 -12.24 13.54 -10.02
CA PHE A 9 -11.73 12.22 -10.41
C PHE A 9 -10.29 12.25 -10.93
N GLY A 10 -9.88 13.33 -11.58
CA GLY A 10 -8.51 13.48 -12.08
C GLY A 10 -7.51 13.58 -10.93
N GLU A 11 -7.85 14.32 -9.88
CA GLU A 11 -7.05 14.39 -8.66
C GLU A 11 -7.01 13.06 -7.93
N LEU A 12 -8.16 12.38 -7.78
CA LEU A 12 -8.22 11.05 -7.16
C LEU A 12 -7.34 10.05 -7.91
N LYS A 13 -7.37 10.05 -9.24
CA LYS A 13 -6.50 9.19 -10.07
C LYS A 13 -5.02 9.49 -9.86
N ARG A 14 -4.63 10.77 -9.78
CA ARG A 14 -3.23 11.15 -9.54
C ARG A 14 -2.74 10.70 -8.17
N MET A 15 -3.54 10.88 -7.12
CA MET A 15 -3.20 10.40 -5.77
C MET A 15 -3.08 8.88 -5.71
N THR A 16 -4.05 8.17 -6.30
CA THR A 16 -4.05 6.70 -6.36
C THR A 16 -2.81 6.21 -7.10
N LYS A 17 -2.49 6.79 -8.25
CA LYS A 17 -1.29 6.44 -9.02
C LYS A 17 -0.01 6.68 -8.23
N ALA A 18 0.12 7.81 -7.55
CA ALA A 18 1.32 8.13 -6.78
C ALA A 18 1.61 7.07 -5.70
N ILE A 19 0.57 6.59 -5.00
CA ILE A 19 0.71 5.52 -3.99
C ILE A 19 1.08 4.19 -4.67
N ALA A 20 0.43 3.85 -5.79
CA ALA A 20 0.71 2.61 -6.52
C ALA A 20 2.14 2.58 -7.10
N ASP A 21 2.63 3.70 -7.61
CA ASP A 21 3.98 3.83 -8.17
C ASP A 21 5.09 3.57 -7.13
N GLU A 22 4.79 3.67 -5.83
CA GLU A 22 5.74 3.32 -4.77
C GLU A 22 6.00 1.81 -4.68
N LEU A 23 5.02 1.01 -5.10
CA LEU A 23 5.05 -0.47 -5.10
C LEU A 23 5.42 -1.06 -6.46
N ASP A 24 5.27 -0.28 -7.53
CA ASP A 24 5.49 -0.72 -8.90
C ASP A 24 6.91 -1.26 -9.10
N HIS A 25 7.02 -2.42 -9.76
CA HIS A 25 8.28 -3.13 -10.02
C HIS A 25 9.15 -3.43 -8.79
N LYS A 26 8.55 -3.58 -7.59
CA LYS A 26 9.28 -3.91 -6.36
C LYS A 26 8.79 -5.18 -5.69
N PHE A 27 9.69 -5.80 -4.94
CA PHE A 27 9.35 -6.80 -3.96
C PHE A 27 8.69 -6.13 -2.74
N VAL A 28 7.44 -6.50 -2.44
CA VAL A 28 6.73 -5.97 -1.27
C VAL A 28 7.16 -6.74 -0.02
N LEU A 29 7.85 -6.06 0.88
CA LEU A 29 8.33 -6.61 2.14
C LEU A 29 7.46 -6.17 3.32
N GLN A 30 6.88 -7.14 4.01
CA GLN A 30 6.11 -6.97 5.24
C GLN A 30 7.03 -6.82 6.47
N LEU A 31 7.35 -5.58 6.87
CA LEU A 31 8.28 -5.30 7.96
C LEU A 31 7.82 -5.81 9.33
N GLU A 32 6.51 -5.96 9.53
CA GLU A 32 5.92 -6.44 10.80
C GLU A 32 5.64 -7.94 10.78
N SER A 33 6.23 -8.68 9.84
CA SER A 33 6.07 -10.13 9.75
C SER A 33 6.47 -10.83 11.03
N ARG A 34 5.62 -11.78 11.46
CA ARG A 34 5.91 -12.66 12.60
C ARG A 34 6.73 -13.89 12.22
N MET A 35 6.93 -14.12 10.92
CA MET A 35 7.55 -15.33 10.38
C MET A 35 8.91 -15.07 9.75
N LEU A 36 9.15 -13.86 9.24
CA LEU A 36 10.39 -13.51 8.57
C LEU A 36 11.39 -12.95 9.57
N THR A 37 12.65 -13.35 9.44
CA THR A 37 13.77 -12.60 10.00
C THR A 37 14.23 -11.59 8.96
N ILE A 38 14.22 -10.31 9.30
CA ILE A 38 14.52 -9.21 8.39
C ILE A 38 15.69 -8.42 8.98
N VAL A 39 16.73 -8.23 8.18
CA VAL A 39 17.87 -7.36 8.50
C VAL A 39 17.96 -6.28 7.44
N GLU A 40 17.92 -5.03 7.88
CA GLU A 40 18.18 -3.88 7.01
C GLU A 40 19.70 -3.62 6.98
N GLY A 41 20.32 -3.84 5.81
CA GLY A 41 21.71 -3.49 5.55
C GLY A 41 21.87 -2.02 5.12
N GLU A 42 23.06 -1.68 4.62
CA GLU A 42 23.31 -0.35 4.03
C GLU A 42 22.62 -0.23 2.66
N ASP A 43 22.92 -1.16 1.76
CA ASP A 43 22.45 -1.16 0.36
C ASP A 43 21.45 -2.27 0.03
N ASP A 44 21.21 -3.19 0.98
CA ASP A 44 20.38 -4.38 0.77
C ASP A 44 19.45 -4.69 1.95
N TRP A 45 18.47 -5.55 1.65
CA TRP A 45 17.62 -6.24 2.61
C TRP A 45 17.99 -7.73 2.61
N GLU A 46 18.27 -8.26 3.79
CA GLU A 46 18.41 -9.71 3.99
C GLU A 46 17.16 -10.26 4.68
N ILE A 47 16.49 -11.22 4.04
CA ILE A 47 15.25 -11.83 4.49
C ILE A 47 15.45 -13.33 4.62
N SER A 48 15.11 -13.91 5.77
CA SER A 48 15.19 -15.35 5.99
C SER A 48 13.86 -15.93 6.48
N TYR A 49 13.54 -17.13 5.97
CA TYR A 49 12.41 -17.97 6.40
C TYR A 49 12.87 -19.42 6.41
N GLU A 50 12.83 -20.07 7.58
CA GLU A 50 13.39 -21.41 7.78
C GLU A 50 14.84 -21.48 7.26
N ASP A 51 15.15 -22.45 6.38
CA ASP A 51 16.47 -22.62 5.78
C ASP A 51 16.70 -21.76 4.52
N GLN A 52 15.73 -20.93 4.14
CA GLN A 52 15.81 -20.08 2.95
C GLN A 52 16.30 -18.67 3.30
N ARG A 53 17.20 -18.15 2.45
CA ARG A 53 17.77 -16.80 2.57
C ARG A 53 17.66 -16.07 1.23
N TYR A 54 17.14 -14.86 1.27
CA TYR A 54 16.95 -13.98 0.14
C TYR A 54 17.64 -12.65 0.42
N VAL A 55 18.32 -12.09 -0.58
CA VAL A 55 18.96 -10.77 -0.50
C VAL A 55 18.50 -9.95 -1.68
N PHE A 56 17.97 -8.76 -1.40
CA PHE A 56 17.49 -7.83 -2.42
C PHE A 56 18.16 -6.48 -2.23
N PRO A 57 18.56 -5.77 -3.31
CA PRO A 57 19.00 -4.39 -3.18
C PRO A 57 17.85 -3.51 -2.67
N LYS A 58 18.16 -2.47 -1.89
CA LYS A 58 17.14 -1.56 -1.33
C LYS A 58 16.26 -0.90 -2.38
N SER A 59 16.81 -0.64 -3.56
CA SER A 59 16.06 -0.05 -4.69
C SER A 59 14.87 -0.90 -5.13
N ASP A 60 14.96 -2.21 -4.95
CA ASP A 60 14.02 -3.18 -5.51
C ASP A 60 12.98 -3.62 -4.48
N VAL A 61 13.01 -3.05 -3.27
CA VAL A 61 12.12 -3.43 -2.16
C VAL A 61 11.20 -2.28 -1.77
N ALA A 62 9.90 -2.55 -1.73
CA ALA A 62 8.90 -1.72 -1.07
C ALA A 62 8.67 -2.28 0.34
N ALA A 63 9.39 -1.74 1.33
CA ALA A 63 9.28 -2.15 2.71
C ALA A 63 8.10 -1.42 3.39
N LEU A 64 7.06 -2.16 3.76
CA LEU A 64 5.80 -1.62 4.28
C LEU A 64 5.60 -2.01 5.76
N PRO A 65 5.01 -1.12 6.59
CA PRO A 65 4.64 -1.41 7.97
C PRO A 65 3.34 -2.23 8.00
N ILE A 66 3.42 -3.45 7.48
CA ILE A 66 2.33 -4.44 7.47
C ILE A 66 2.89 -5.78 7.95
N ASP A 67 2.01 -6.60 8.51
CA ASP A 67 2.32 -7.92 9.07
C ASP A 67 2.29 -9.03 8.00
N ASN A 68 1.58 -8.82 6.90
CA ASN A 68 1.56 -9.72 5.76
C ASN A 68 1.29 -8.95 4.46
N SER A 69 1.76 -9.46 3.33
CA SER A 69 1.63 -8.84 2.00
C SER A 69 0.40 -9.32 1.22
N THR A 70 -0.66 -9.72 1.92
CA THR A 70 -1.92 -10.16 1.29
C THR A 70 -2.69 -8.98 0.69
N ALA A 71 -3.60 -9.25 -0.25
CA ALA A 71 -4.42 -8.23 -0.88
C ALA A 71 -5.25 -7.42 0.15
N GLU A 72 -5.73 -8.04 1.23
CA GLU A 72 -6.49 -7.37 2.30
C GLU A 72 -5.62 -6.38 3.08
N ARG A 73 -4.40 -6.78 3.46
CA ARG A 73 -3.47 -5.91 4.21
C ARG A 73 -2.96 -4.77 3.34
N LEU A 74 -2.73 -5.02 2.06
CA LEU A 74 -2.41 -3.97 1.09
C LEU A 74 -3.57 -3.01 0.87
N ALA A 75 -4.81 -3.49 0.80
CA ALA A 75 -5.99 -2.63 0.67
C ALA A 75 -6.15 -1.69 1.88
N GLU A 76 -5.91 -2.18 3.09
CA GLU A 76 -5.91 -1.37 4.31
C GLU A 76 -4.81 -0.32 4.30
N TRP A 77 -3.56 -0.72 4.06
CA TRP A 77 -2.43 0.21 3.97
C TRP A 77 -2.69 1.30 2.93
N PHE A 78 -3.20 0.93 1.76
CA PHE A 78 -3.50 1.85 0.69
C PHE A 78 -4.64 2.81 1.06
N ALA A 79 -5.71 2.30 1.66
CA ALA A 79 -6.86 3.11 2.08
C ALA A 79 -6.49 4.18 3.13
N VAL A 80 -5.68 3.80 4.12
CA VAL A 80 -5.21 4.76 5.15
C VAL A 80 -4.42 5.89 4.49
N ARG A 81 -3.50 5.56 3.57
CA ARG A 81 -2.69 6.55 2.87
C ARG A 81 -3.50 7.42 1.91
N LEU A 82 -4.40 6.84 1.14
CA LEU A 82 -5.26 7.59 0.23
C LEU A 82 -6.19 8.53 0.99
N ARG A 83 -6.72 8.09 2.14
CA ARG A 83 -7.52 8.95 3.01
C ARG A 83 -6.70 10.13 3.54
N ALA A 84 -5.48 9.89 4.04
CA ALA A 84 -4.60 10.96 4.49
C ALA A 84 -4.32 11.97 3.37
N ALA A 85 -3.98 11.48 2.18
CA ALA A 85 -3.73 12.33 1.01
C ALA A 85 -4.95 13.17 0.58
N LEU A 86 -6.17 12.62 0.70
CA LEU A 86 -7.43 13.33 0.48
C LEU A 86 -7.65 14.42 1.54
N THR A 87 -7.45 14.10 2.83
CA THR A 87 -7.59 15.05 3.93
C THR A 87 -6.60 16.20 3.82
N GLU A 88 -5.34 15.94 3.48
CA GLU A 88 -4.32 16.96 3.24
C GLU A 88 -4.68 17.94 2.12
N ARG A 89 -5.48 17.49 1.14
CA ARG A 89 -6.00 18.31 0.04
C ARG A 89 -7.32 19.01 0.37
N GLY A 90 -7.79 18.91 1.61
CA GLY A 90 -8.99 19.60 2.09
C GLY A 90 -10.29 18.83 1.88
N ALA A 91 -10.25 17.52 1.61
CA ALA A 91 -11.45 16.70 1.60
C ALA A 91 -12.08 16.64 3.00
N THR A 92 -13.22 17.30 3.17
CA THR A 92 -13.97 17.37 4.44
C THR A 92 -15.32 16.65 4.39
N ASN A 93 -15.79 16.30 3.19
CA ASN A 93 -17.09 15.70 2.92
C ASN A 93 -17.03 14.17 2.68
N ILE A 94 -15.83 13.57 2.70
CA ILE A 94 -15.64 12.13 2.51
C ILE A 94 -15.82 11.42 3.86
N LYS A 95 -16.94 10.69 3.99
CA LYS A 95 -17.28 9.94 5.21
C LYS A 95 -16.87 8.46 5.18
N ARG A 96 -16.54 7.96 4.00
CA ARG A 96 -16.19 6.57 3.78
C ARG A 96 -15.33 6.46 2.54
N LEU A 97 -14.24 5.73 2.64
CA LEU A 97 -13.35 5.42 1.53
C LEU A 97 -13.15 3.90 1.50
N THR A 98 -13.50 3.27 0.39
CA THR A 98 -13.28 1.84 0.18
C THR A 98 -12.23 1.66 -0.90
N VAL A 99 -11.20 0.86 -0.60
CA VAL A 99 -10.14 0.49 -1.54
C VAL A 99 -10.18 -1.02 -1.73
N GLY A 100 -10.06 -1.45 -2.99
CA GLY A 100 -9.87 -2.84 -3.36
C GLY A 100 -8.52 -3.02 -4.02
N ILE A 101 -7.80 -4.06 -3.64
CA ILE A 101 -6.57 -4.51 -4.29
C ILE A 101 -6.85 -5.88 -4.91
N GLU A 102 -6.65 -5.98 -6.21
CA GLU A 102 -6.87 -7.20 -6.98
C GLU A 102 -5.51 -7.82 -7.33
N GLU A 103 -5.20 -8.98 -6.77
CA GLU A 103 -3.92 -9.68 -7.03
C GLU A 103 -3.95 -10.46 -8.34
N MET A 104 -5.13 -10.96 -8.71
CA MET A 104 -5.42 -11.64 -9.95
C MET A 104 -6.87 -11.33 -10.35
N PRO A 105 -7.22 -11.35 -11.64
CA PRO A 105 -8.59 -11.10 -12.08
C PRO A 105 -9.62 -11.94 -11.31
N GLY A 106 -10.52 -11.28 -10.60
CA GLY A 106 -11.55 -11.89 -9.76
C GLY A 106 -11.14 -12.22 -8.32
N GLN A 107 -9.89 -11.95 -7.92
CA GLN A 107 -9.36 -12.22 -6.58
C GLN A 107 -8.88 -10.91 -5.95
N ALA A 108 -9.69 -10.35 -5.05
CA ALA A 108 -9.46 -9.04 -4.47
C ALA A 108 -9.70 -9.00 -2.96
N GLY A 109 -8.81 -8.29 -2.27
CA GLY A 109 -8.98 -7.87 -0.88
C GLY A 109 -9.55 -6.45 -0.82
N TRP A 110 -10.41 -6.18 0.16
CA TRP A 110 -11.09 -4.89 0.32
C TRP A 110 -10.94 -4.36 1.74
N TYR A 111 -10.77 -3.04 1.85
CA TYR A 111 -10.79 -2.35 3.13
C TYR A 111 -11.62 -1.07 3.03
N THR A 112 -12.34 -0.74 4.09
CA THR A 112 -13.14 0.48 4.19
C THR A 112 -12.70 1.30 5.40
N ALA A 113 -12.21 2.51 5.15
CA ALA A 113 -11.95 3.51 6.16
C ALA A 113 -13.19 4.39 6.37
N GLU A 114 -13.55 4.63 7.64
CA GLU A 114 -14.62 5.56 8.06
C GLU A 114 -14.05 6.88 8.58
#